data_AF-A0A967H6Q5-F1
#
_entry.id   AF-A0A967H6Q5-F1
#
_cell.length_a   1.000
_cell.length_b   1.000
_cell.length_c   1.000
_cell.angle_alpha   90.00
_cell.angle_beta   90.00
_cell.angle_gamma   90.00
#
_symmetry.space_group_name_H-M   'P 1'
#
loop_
_entity.id
_entity.type
_entity.pdbx_description
1 polymer ?
#
loop_
_entity_poly.entity_id
_entity_poly.type
_entity_poly.pdbx_seq_one_letter_code
_entity_poly.pdbx_strand_id
1 'polypeptide(L)'
;MIDATDSLFHKYDIDHRFSANDICHMHKIWLGDIYEWAGCYRSVNISKDDFAFAMAARIHGLMDQFEKNQLDKYTPCNFSDR
;
A
#
# COMPACT_ATOMS: atom_id res chain seq x y z
N MET A 1 -2.51 -5.48 -17.30
CA MET A 1 -1.55 -4.83 -16.37
C MET A 1 -1.45 -3.33 -16.63
N ILE A 2 -1.32 -2.89 -17.89
CA ILE A 2 -1.44 -1.46 -18.26
C ILE A 2 -2.81 -0.90 -17.83
N ASP A 3 -3.90 -1.59 -18.16
CA ASP A 3 -5.27 -1.16 -17.82
C ASP A 3 -5.51 -1.04 -16.30
N ALA A 4 -4.88 -1.90 -15.51
CA ALA A 4 -5.01 -1.90 -14.05
C ALA A 4 -4.35 -0.65 -13.45
N THR A 5 -3.15 -0.30 -13.89
CA THR A 5 -2.45 0.92 -13.46
C THR A 5 -3.17 2.18 -13.96
N ASP A 6 -3.64 2.19 -15.20
CA ASP A 6 -4.43 3.30 -15.75
C ASP A 6 -5.70 3.55 -14.94
N SER A 7 -6.39 2.49 -14.49
CA SER A 7 -7.58 2.63 -13.65
C SER A 7 -7.29 3.30 -12.31
N LEU A 8 -6.10 3.06 -11.73
CA LEU A 8 -5.67 3.66 -10.47
C LEU A 8 -5.29 5.13 -10.67
N PHE A 9 -4.68 5.50 -11.80
CA PHE A 9 -4.39 6.90 -12.13
C PHE A 9 -5.65 7.74 -12.35
N HIS A 10 -6.73 7.13 -12.85
CA HIS A 10 -8.02 7.83 -12.92
C HIS A 10 -8.73 7.93 -11.57
N LYS A 11 -8.40 7.03 -10.63
CA LYS A 11 -9.05 6.96 -9.31
C LYS A 11 -8.46 7.94 -8.31
N TYR A 12 -7.13 8.13 -8.31
CA TYR A 12 -6.43 8.96 -7.35
C TYR A 12 -5.84 10.18 -8.02
N ASP A 13 -5.97 11.33 -7.39
CA ASP A 13 -5.47 12.61 -7.88
C ASP A 13 -4.48 13.26 -6.90
N ILE A 14 -4.08 14.49 -7.21
CA ILE A 14 -3.11 15.26 -6.43
C ILE A 14 -3.60 15.62 -5.02
N ASP A 15 -4.92 15.64 -4.80
CA ASP A 15 -5.54 16.00 -3.52
C ASP A 15 -5.85 14.77 -2.66
N HIS A 16 -5.62 13.56 -3.20
CA HIS A 16 -5.85 12.32 -2.48
C HIS A 16 -4.88 12.13 -1.31
N ARG A 17 -5.45 11.88 -0.13
CA ARG A 17 -4.72 11.40 1.05
C ARG A 17 -4.75 9.88 1.04
N PHE A 18 -3.59 9.27 0.86
CA PHE A 18 -3.47 7.83 0.82
C PHE A 18 -3.64 7.21 2.21
N SER A 19 -4.17 5.99 2.21
CA SER A 19 -4.35 5.12 3.37
C SER A 19 -3.69 3.76 3.12
N ALA A 20 -3.50 2.99 4.19
CA ALA A 20 -3.10 1.59 4.09
C ALA A 20 -4.11 0.76 3.29
N ASN A 21 -5.40 1.12 3.36
CA ASN A 21 -6.44 0.48 2.56
C ASN A 21 -6.27 0.75 1.05
N ASP A 22 -5.77 1.93 0.66
CA ASP A 22 -5.48 2.21 -0.75
C ASP A 22 -4.37 1.29 -1.28
N ILE A 23 -3.35 0.99 -0.47
CA ILE A 23 -2.28 0.04 -0.83
C ILE A 23 -2.87 -1.37 -1.02
N CYS A 24 -3.72 -1.81 -0.10
CA CYS A 24 -4.47 -3.08 -0.25
C CYS A 24 -5.32 -3.08 -1.53
N HIS A 25 -6.00 -1.97 -1.82
CA HIS A 25 -6.82 -1.85 -3.02
C HIS A 25 -5.99 -1.92 -4.30
N MET A 26 -4.88 -1.17 -4.39
CA MET A 26 -3.95 -1.23 -5.52
C MET A 26 -3.43 -2.64 -5.74
N HIS A 27 -3.01 -3.31 -4.65
CA HIS A 27 -2.56 -4.69 -4.71
C HIS A 27 -3.64 -5.65 -5.23
N LYS A 28 -4.90 -5.45 -4.81
CA LYS A 28 -6.03 -6.23 -5.33
C LYS A 28 -6.29 -5.96 -6.81
N ILE A 29 -6.21 -4.71 -7.26
CA ILE A 29 -6.40 -4.35 -8.67
C ILE A 29 -5.30 -4.94 -9.55
N TRP A 30 -4.05 -4.98 -9.07
CA TRP A 30 -2.96 -5.55 -9.84
C TRP A 30 -2.95 -7.08 -9.90
N LEU A 31 -3.37 -7.75 -8.83
CA LEU A 31 -3.12 -9.19 -8.64
C LEU A 31 -4.39 -10.02 -8.35
N GLY A 32 -5.57 -9.39 -8.28
CA GLY A 32 -6.83 -10.05 -7.90
C GLY A 32 -7.25 -11.19 -8.80
N ASP A 33 -6.90 -11.13 -10.08
CA ASP A 33 -7.21 -12.18 -11.05
C ASP A 33 -6.19 -13.34 -11.03
N ILE A 34 -5.10 -13.20 -10.27
CA ILE A 34 -3.97 -14.15 -10.23
C ILE A 34 -3.89 -14.82 -8.84
N TYR A 35 -4.15 -14.07 -7.78
CA TYR A 35 -3.94 -14.53 -6.41
C TYR A 35 -5.15 -14.22 -5.51
N GLU A 36 -5.68 -15.26 -4.87
CA GLU A 36 -6.83 -15.17 -3.95
C GLU A 36 -6.59 -14.23 -2.76
N TRP A 37 -5.32 -14.08 -2.34
CA TRP A 37 -4.92 -13.23 -1.22
C TRP A 37 -4.66 -11.78 -1.62
N ALA A 38 -4.90 -11.38 -2.88
CA ALA A 38 -4.62 -10.04 -3.32
C ALA A 38 -5.45 -8.99 -2.57
N GLY A 39 -4.74 -8.02 -1.98
CA GLY A 39 -5.32 -6.96 -1.13
C GLY A 39 -5.41 -7.33 0.35
N CYS A 40 -4.97 -8.53 0.73
CA CYS A 40 -4.87 -8.94 2.12
C CYS A 40 -3.43 -8.76 2.64
N TYR A 41 -3.28 -8.42 3.91
CA TYR A 41 -1.99 -8.53 4.56
C TYR A 41 -1.55 -9.99 4.65
N ARG A 42 -0.26 -10.23 4.43
CA ARG A 42 0.30 -11.58 4.52
C ARG A 42 0.26 -12.11 5.95
N SER A 43 0.04 -13.41 6.06
CA SER A 43 0.08 -14.16 7.32
C SER A 43 1.40 -14.91 7.55
N VAL A 44 2.29 -14.92 6.56
CA VAL A 44 3.58 -15.63 6.60
C VAL A 44 4.76 -14.67 6.65
N ASN A 45 5.83 -15.05 7.35
CA ASN A 45 7.09 -14.30 7.33
C ASN A 45 7.80 -14.51 6.00
N ILE A 46 8.41 -13.44 5.49
CA ILE A 46 9.18 -13.46 4.25
C ILE A 46 10.53 -12.77 4.48
N SER A 47 11.56 -13.28 3.83
CA SER A 47 12.89 -12.68 3.77
C SER A 47 13.37 -12.68 2.33
N LYS A 48 14.36 -11.84 2.05
CA LYS A 48 15.16 -11.91 0.83
C LYS A 48 16.61 -11.91 1.27
N ASP A 49 17.33 -12.97 0.90
CA ASP A 49 18.68 -13.25 1.41
C ASP A 49 18.67 -13.19 2.96
N ASP A 50 19.65 -12.52 3.56
CA ASP A 50 19.74 -12.34 5.01
C ASP A 50 18.88 -11.20 5.57
N PHE A 51 17.98 -10.62 4.75
CA PHE A 51 17.11 -9.52 5.17
C PHE A 51 15.67 -9.98 5.39
N ALA A 52 15.23 -9.98 6.65
CA ALA A 52 13.84 -10.25 7.01
C ALA A 52 12.97 -8.99 6.89
N PHE A 53 11.82 -9.12 6.23
CA PHE A 53 10.78 -8.08 6.28
C PHE A 53 10.03 -8.13 7.62
N ALA A 54 9.17 -7.15 7.86
CA ALA A 54 8.36 -7.07 9.09
C ALA A 54 7.68 -8.41 9.44
N MET A 55 7.72 -8.82 10.71
CA MET A 55 7.05 -10.06 11.11
C MET A 55 5.55 -10.00 10.82
N ALA A 56 4.98 -11.07 10.24
CA ALA A 56 3.60 -11.08 9.74
C ALA A 56 2.58 -10.69 10.82
N ALA A 57 2.77 -11.22 12.04
CA ALA A 57 1.94 -10.92 13.21
C ALA A 57 1.94 -9.43 13.62
N ARG A 58 2.86 -8.62 13.10
CA ARG A 58 2.98 -7.18 13.39
C ARG A 58 2.47 -6.29 12.28
N ILE A 59 2.14 -6.84 11.10
CA ILE A 59 1.84 -6.03 9.90
C ILE A 59 0.67 -5.09 10.14
N HIS A 60 -0.44 -5.56 10.72
CA HIS A 60 -1.60 -4.71 10.99
C HIS A 60 -1.20 -3.45 11.78
N GLY A 61 -0.60 -3.61 12.96
CA GLY A 61 -0.19 -2.47 13.77
C GLY A 61 0.96 -1.64 13.19
N LEU A 62 1.78 -2.18 12.29
CA LEU A 62 2.80 -1.43 11.58
C LEU A 62 2.19 -0.60 10.44
N MET A 63 1.17 -1.12 9.75
CA MET A 63 0.44 -0.39 8.72
C MET A 63 -0.40 0.73 9.32
N ASP A 64 -1.02 0.53 10.49
CA ASP A 64 -1.71 1.60 11.22
C ASP A 64 -0.74 2.74 11.59
N GLN A 65 0.48 2.38 12.02
CA GLN A 65 1.53 3.36 12.31
C GLN A 65 2.04 4.02 11.05
N PHE A 66 2.17 3.29 9.96
CA PHE A 66 2.62 3.82 8.68
C PHE A 66 1.62 4.83 8.11
N GLU A 67 0.33 4.52 8.16
CA GLU A 67 -0.73 5.45 7.77
C GLU A 67 -0.66 6.74 8.60
N LYS A 68 -0.75 6.63 9.92
CA LYS A 68 -0.74 7.78 10.84
C LYS A 68 0.53 8.64 10.75
N ASN A 69 1.69 7.99 10.61
CA ASN A 69 2.96 8.69 10.73
C ASN A 69 3.55 9.12 9.40
N GLN A 70 3.18 8.47 8.30
CA GLN A 70 3.73 8.73 6.98
C GLN A 70 2.64 9.18 6.02
N LEU A 71 1.64 8.34 5.72
CA LEU A 71 0.65 8.66 4.70
C LEU A 71 -0.18 9.89 5.07
N ASP A 72 -0.69 9.95 6.30
CA ASP A 72 -1.45 11.10 6.81
C ASP A 72 -0.63 12.39 6.85
N LYS A 73 0.70 12.32 6.98
CA LYS A 73 1.53 13.54 7.10
C LYS A 73 2.00 14.04 5.75
N TYR A 74 2.25 13.12 4.84
CA TYR A 74 2.94 13.38 3.58
C TYR A 74 2.06 13.20 2.35
N THR A 75 0.78 12.85 2.54
CA THR A 75 -0.22 12.83 1.46
C THR A 75 -1.44 13.69 1.86
N PRO A 76 -2.05 14.45 0.94
CA PRO A 76 -1.61 14.67 -0.43
C PRO A 76 -0.21 15.33 -0.48
N CYS A 77 0.55 15.03 -1.54
CA CYS A 77 1.95 15.44 -1.70
C CYS A 77 2.12 16.92 -2.05
N ASN A 78 1.31 17.78 -1.43
CA ASN A 78 1.24 19.22 -1.65
C ASN A 78 2.32 19.93 -0.81
N PHE A 79 3.57 19.54 -1.00
CA PHE A 79 4.69 20.22 -0.38
C PHE A 79 4.92 21.53 -1.12
N SER A 80 4.76 22.66 -0.44
CA SER A 80 5.27 23.93 -0.98
C SER A 80 6.77 23.80 -1.17
N ASP A 81 7.30 24.22 -2.33
CA ASP A 81 8.74 24.34 -2.55
C ASP A 81 9.34 25.13 -1.37
N ARG A 82 10.15 24.44 -0.58
CA ARG A 82 10.88 25.01 0.56
C ARG A 82 12.25 25.47 0.10
#